data_AF-A0AA37K125-F1
#
_entry.id   AF-A0AA37K125-F1
#
_cell.length_a   1.000
_cell.length_b   1.000
_cell.length_c   1.000
_cell.angle_alpha   90.00
_cell.angle_beta   90.00
_cell.angle_gamma   90.00
#
_symmetry.space_group_name_H-M   'P 1'
#
loop_
_entity.id
_entity.type
_entity.pdbx_description
1 polymer ?
#
loop_
_entity_poly.entity_id
_entity_poly.type
_entity_poly.pdbx_seq_one_letter_code
_entity_poly.pdbx_strand_id
1 'polypeptide(L)'
;MGLFSKLFQGPEIDQAKSDANRKKMRALFNQVVENGDAYQLIFGFTEDVSRFNYGLVRGSKSKIGNLIVGWDEAAETIVAVPTVPDLSGCGDPVYYRRSEIHKAYRNKYPTDAFIIYPDRKGYIGINAYDWLEDESLYVYVSQEEELKAFTEFFMTKFKTK
;
A
#
# COMPACT_ATOMS: atom_id res chain seq x y z
N MET A 1 -13.88 33.08 10.01
CA MET A 1 -12.77 32.45 9.25
C MET A 1 -12.91 30.95 9.46
N GLY A 2 -13.13 30.06 8.48
CA GLY A 2 -13.31 30.18 7.04
C GLY A 2 -14.25 29.09 6.51
N LEU A 3 -14.92 29.42 5.41
CA LEU A 3 -15.73 28.54 4.56
C LEU A 3 -14.83 27.44 3.95
N PHE A 4 -14.85 26.20 4.44
CA PHE A 4 -14.28 25.05 3.70
C PHE A 4 -14.90 23.68 4.09
N SER A 5 -16.15 23.62 4.58
CA SER A 5 -16.75 22.36 5.07
C SER A 5 -17.91 21.80 4.23
N LYS A 6 -18.03 22.17 2.94
CA LYS A 6 -19.21 21.80 2.12
C LYS A 6 -18.96 21.38 0.67
N LEU A 7 -17.78 20.91 0.29
CA LEU A 7 -17.48 20.56 -1.11
C LEU A 7 -16.94 19.16 -1.40
N PHE A 8 -16.88 18.26 -0.42
CA PHE A 8 -16.69 16.82 -0.65
C PHE A 8 -17.53 16.04 0.36
N GLN A 9 -18.84 15.96 0.14
CA GLN A 9 -19.63 14.86 0.68
C GLN A 9 -19.50 13.71 -0.31
N GLY A 10 -18.35 13.02 -0.26
CA GLY A 10 -18.26 11.66 -0.79
C GLY A 10 -19.23 10.75 -0.04
N PRO A 11 -19.47 9.52 -0.52
CA PRO A 11 -20.27 8.55 0.22
C PRO A 11 -19.81 8.51 1.68
N GLU A 12 -20.75 8.47 2.63
CA GLU A 12 -20.45 8.39 4.06
C GLU A 12 -19.57 7.16 4.28
N ILE A 13 -18.27 7.38 4.50
CA ILE A 13 -17.30 6.31 4.73
C ILE A 13 -17.79 5.54 5.95
N ASP A 14 -18.03 4.24 5.80
CA ASP A 14 -18.33 3.34 6.90
C ASP A 14 -17.04 3.17 7.71
N GLN A 15 -16.85 4.08 8.66
CA GLN A 15 -15.65 4.09 9.50
C GLN A 15 -15.52 2.79 10.29
N ALA A 16 -16.63 2.17 10.71
CA ALA A 16 -16.60 0.90 11.44
C ALA A 16 -16.06 -0.23 10.57
N LYS A 17 -16.46 -0.29 9.31
CA LYS A 17 -15.93 -1.24 8.32
C LYS A 17 -14.47 -0.97 7.99
N SER A 18 -14.11 0.31 7.79
CA SER A 18 -12.71 0.71 7.59
C SER A 18 -11.83 0.28 8.76
N ASP A 19 -12.25 0.53 10.00
CA ASP A 19 -11.51 0.14 11.20
C ASP A 19 -11.41 -1.37 11.38
N ALA A 20 -12.47 -2.11 11.04
CA ALA A 20 -12.44 -3.58 11.02
C ALA A 20 -11.42 -4.10 9.99
N ASN A 21 -11.36 -3.50 8.80
CA ASN A 21 -10.41 -3.88 7.77
C ASN A 21 -8.97 -3.46 8.13
N ARG A 22 -8.75 -2.30 8.75
CA ARG A 22 -7.44 -1.91 9.30
C ARG A 22 -6.93 -2.94 10.30
N LYS A 23 -7.78 -3.42 11.21
CA LYS A 23 -7.44 -4.46 12.19
C LYS A 23 -7.09 -5.79 11.51
N LYS A 24 -7.83 -6.18 10.47
CA LYS A 24 -7.53 -7.37 9.67
C LYS A 24 -6.19 -7.24 8.94
N MET A 25 -5.94 -6.09 8.31
CA MET A 25 -4.66 -5.80 7.65
C MET A 25 -3.49 -5.93 8.64
N ARG A 26 -3.64 -5.35 9.84
CA ARG A 26 -2.64 -5.48 10.92
C ARG A 26 -2.41 -6.94 11.32
N ALA A 27 -3.48 -7.71 11.54
CA ALA A 27 -3.38 -9.11 11.92
C ALA A 27 -2.65 -9.95 10.86
N LEU A 28 -3.02 -9.78 9.58
CA LEU A 28 -2.37 -10.48 8.45
C LEU A 28 -0.90 -10.08 8.31
N PHE A 29 -0.58 -8.80 8.49
CA PHE A 29 0.79 -8.31 8.40
C PHE A 29 1.66 -8.90 9.51
N ASN A 30 1.20 -8.81 10.76
CA ASN A 30 1.93 -9.34 11.92
C ASN A 30 2.09 -10.86 11.89
N GLN A 31 1.23 -11.58 11.17
CA GLN A 31 1.35 -13.03 11.00
C GLN A 31 2.59 -13.42 10.18
N VAL A 32 2.98 -12.60 9.20
CA VAL A 32 4.08 -12.92 8.27
C VAL A 32 5.31 -12.03 8.42
N VAL A 33 5.18 -10.88 9.10
CA VAL A 33 6.28 -9.94 9.36
C VAL A 33 6.67 -9.98 10.83
N GLU A 34 7.95 -10.29 11.09
CA GLU A 34 8.51 -10.27 12.43
C GLU A 34 8.51 -8.84 13.00
N ASN A 35 8.07 -8.69 14.25
CA ASN A 35 7.88 -7.38 14.89
C ASN A 35 6.97 -6.43 14.09
N GLY A 36 5.96 -6.97 13.41
CA GLY A 36 5.06 -6.21 12.53
C GLY A 36 4.40 -4.99 13.17
N ASP A 37 4.21 -4.96 14.50
CA ASP A 37 3.67 -3.82 15.24
C ASP A 37 4.55 -2.56 15.20
N ALA A 38 5.85 -2.70 14.92
CA ALA A 38 6.75 -1.57 14.74
C ALA A 38 6.49 -0.79 13.42
N TYR A 39 5.82 -1.43 12.46
CA TYR A 39 5.56 -0.85 11.14
C TYR A 39 4.24 -0.09 11.13
N GLN A 40 4.23 1.09 10.52
CA GLN A 40 2.99 1.73 10.08
C GLN A 40 2.48 1.04 8.81
N LEU A 41 1.16 1.02 8.59
CA LEU A 41 0.55 0.27 7.49
C LEU A 41 -0.28 1.17 6.58
N ILE A 42 -0.25 0.86 5.30
CA ILE A 42 -1.12 1.42 4.27
C ILE A 42 -1.51 0.31 3.31
N PHE A 43 -2.73 0.38 2.79
CA PHE A 43 -3.15 -0.43 1.67
C PHE A 43 -2.63 0.17 0.37
N GLY A 44 -2.04 -0.68 -0.47
CA GLY A 44 -1.67 -0.33 -1.82
C GLY A 44 -2.01 -1.45 -2.80
N PHE A 45 -1.80 -1.20 -4.07
CA PHE A 45 -1.93 -2.21 -5.10
C PHE A 45 -0.86 -2.04 -6.18
N THR A 46 -0.57 -3.13 -6.88
CA THR A 46 0.36 -3.15 -8.00
C THR A 46 -0.32 -3.65 -9.25
N GLU A 47 0.01 -3.05 -10.40
CA GLU A 47 -0.44 -3.53 -11.71
C GLU A 47 0.52 -4.58 -12.30
N ASP A 48 1.72 -4.73 -11.73
CA ASP A 48 2.71 -5.75 -12.15
C ASP A 48 2.60 -7.01 -11.28
N VAL A 49 1.55 -7.79 -11.54
CA VAL A 49 1.30 -9.05 -10.84
C VAL A 49 2.23 -10.20 -11.25
N SER A 50 3.10 -10.00 -12.24
CA SER A 50 3.97 -11.07 -12.74
C SER A 50 4.96 -11.59 -11.68
N ARG A 51 5.17 -10.80 -10.63
CA ARG A 51 6.11 -11.05 -9.53
C ARG A 51 5.47 -11.64 -8.28
N PHE A 52 4.14 -11.62 -8.18
CA PHE A 52 3.42 -12.07 -6.99
C PHE A 52 2.58 -13.29 -7.33
N ASN A 53 2.97 -14.46 -6.79
CA ASN A 53 2.25 -15.73 -6.98
C ASN A 53 0.95 -15.83 -6.13
N TYR A 54 0.47 -14.72 -5.55
CA TYR A 54 -0.61 -14.71 -4.57
C TYR A 54 -1.63 -13.61 -4.87
N GLY A 55 -2.92 -13.94 -4.81
CA GLY A 55 -4.01 -12.95 -4.80
C GLY A 55 -4.44 -12.35 -6.15
N LEU A 56 -4.29 -13.07 -7.26
CA LEU A 56 -4.86 -12.62 -8.55
C LEU A 56 -6.39 -12.58 -8.47
N VAL A 57 -6.99 -11.39 -8.59
CA VAL A 57 -8.43 -11.26 -8.81
C VAL A 57 -8.73 -11.77 -10.23
N ARG A 58 -9.16 -13.03 -10.33
CA ARG A 58 -9.42 -13.73 -11.59
C ARG A 58 -10.75 -13.23 -12.18
N GLY A 59 -10.73 -12.13 -12.92
CA GLY A 59 -11.92 -11.59 -13.58
C GLY A 59 -11.77 -10.22 -14.24
N SER A 60 -10.79 -9.40 -13.83
CA SER A 60 -10.56 -8.07 -14.40
C SER A 60 -9.62 -8.11 -15.62
N LYS A 61 -9.89 -7.26 -16.62
CA LYS A 61 -9.01 -7.06 -17.79
C LYS A 61 -7.62 -6.52 -17.39
N SER A 62 -7.50 -5.94 -16.19
CA SER A 62 -6.26 -5.49 -15.57
C SER A 62 -5.93 -6.41 -14.40
N LYS A 63 -4.82 -7.14 -14.47
CA LYS A 63 -4.37 -7.98 -13.35
C LYS A 63 -3.76 -7.07 -12.29
N ILE A 64 -4.49 -6.81 -11.22
CA ILE A 64 -4.03 -6.01 -10.09
C ILE A 64 -3.73 -6.97 -8.93
N GLY A 65 -2.64 -6.71 -8.21
CA GLY A 65 -2.26 -7.39 -6.98
C GLY A 65 -2.42 -6.46 -5.79
N ASN A 66 -3.18 -6.89 -4.79
CA ASN A 66 -3.40 -6.10 -3.59
C ASN A 66 -2.24 -6.29 -2.61
N LEU A 67 -1.84 -5.21 -1.93
CA LEU A 67 -0.70 -5.17 -1.04
C LEU A 67 -1.08 -4.53 0.30
N ILE A 68 -0.69 -5.19 1.39
CA ILE A 68 -0.52 -4.53 2.68
C ILE A 68 0.93 -4.05 2.71
N VAL A 69 1.12 -2.73 2.73
CA VAL A 69 2.43 -2.11 2.71
C VAL A 69 2.74 -1.60 4.10
N GLY A 70 3.79 -2.14 4.72
CA GLY A 70 4.33 -1.66 5.98
C GLY A 70 5.58 -0.82 5.76
N TRP A 71 5.75 0.26 6.52
CA TRP A 71 7.02 0.99 6.55
C TRP A 71 7.47 1.27 7.98
N ASP A 72 8.79 1.22 8.14
CA ASP A 72 9.50 1.63 9.36
C ASP A 72 10.45 2.76 8.99
N GLU A 73 10.21 3.94 9.57
CA GLU A 73 11.00 5.13 9.31
C GLU A 73 12.42 5.05 9.88
N ALA A 74 12.60 4.40 11.03
CA ALA A 74 13.88 4.29 11.70
C ALA A 74 14.78 3.26 11.00
N ALA A 75 14.19 2.16 10.53
CA ALA A 75 14.90 1.13 9.78
C ALA A 75 15.00 1.42 8.27
N GLU A 76 14.41 2.52 7.79
CA GLU A 76 14.29 2.87 6.36
C GLU A 76 13.89 1.67 5.49
N THR A 77 12.87 0.93 5.95
CA THR A 77 12.46 -0.35 5.35
C THR A 77 10.99 -0.29 4.97
N ILE A 78 10.69 -0.74 3.74
CA ILE A 78 9.33 -0.97 3.25
C ILE A 78 9.14 -2.47 3.11
N VAL A 79 8.01 -2.99 3.56
CA VAL A 79 7.61 -4.39 3.41
C VAL A 79 6.31 -4.43 2.64
N ALA A 80 6.28 -5.17 1.52
CA ALA A 80 5.08 -5.38 0.74
C ALA A 80 4.58 -6.82 0.96
N VAL A 81 3.36 -6.96 1.46
CA VAL A 81 2.71 -8.25 1.69
C VAL A 81 1.53 -8.40 0.74
N PRO A 82 1.58 -9.34 -0.22
CA PRO A 82 0.44 -9.60 -1.10
C PRO A 82 -0.78 -10.08 -0.33
N THR A 83 -1.97 -9.62 -0.71
CA THR A 83 -3.24 -10.00 -0.10
C THR A 83 -4.34 -10.12 -1.16
N VAL A 84 -5.51 -10.57 -0.71
CA VAL A 84 -6.78 -10.51 -1.46
C VAL A 84 -7.69 -9.39 -0.92
N PRO A 85 -8.63 -8.86 -1.74
CA PRO A 85 -9.49 -7.73 -1.35
C PRO A 85 -10.30 -7.95 -0.07
N ASP A 86 -10.74 -9.18 0.17
CA ASP A 86 -11.54 -9.55 1.34
C ASP A 86 -10.72 -9.80 2.62
N LEU A 87 -9.39 -9.68 2.51
CA LEU A 87 -8.42 -9.94 3.58
C LEU A 87 -8.57 -11.36 4.18
N SER A 88 -8.95 -12.34 3.36
CA SER A 88 -9.04 -13.75 3.79
C SER A 88 -7.69 -14.46 3.88
N GLY A 89 -6.62 -13.89 3.31
CA GLY A 89 -5.26 -14.40 3.42
C GLY A 89 -4.20 -13.48 2.83
N CYS A 90 -2.94 -13.76 3.17
CA CYS A 90 -1.76 -13.05 2.69
C CYS A 90 -0.70 -14.02 2.13
N GLY A 91 0.15 -13.49 1.23
CA GLY A 91 1.32 -14.16 0.70
C GLY A 91 2.60 -13.81 1.47
N ASP A 92 3.74 -14.27 0.95
CA ASP A 92 5.03 -14.01 1.59
C ASP A 92 5.42 -12.52 1.52
N PRO A 93 5.99 -11.96 2.61
CA PRO A 93 6.43 -10.57 2.67
C PRO A 93 7.68 -10.37 1.81
N VAL A 94 7.73 -9.24 1.09
CA VAL A 94 8.90 -8.79 0.35
C VAL A 94 9.47 -7.54 1.01
N TYR A 95 10.74 -7.61 1.42
CA TYR A 95 11.43 -6.53 2.12
C TYR A 95 12.23 -5.68 1.14
N TYR A 96 12.09 -4.37 1.26
CA TYR A 96 12.84 -3.35 0.53
C TYR A 96 13.55 -2.44 1.53
N ARG A 97 14.84 -2.71 1.77
CA ARG A 97 15.66 -1.83 2.61
C ARG A 97 16.29 -0.73 1.78
N ARG A 98 16.27 0.49 2.29
CA ARG A 98 16.80 1.66 1.56
C ARG A 98 18.25 1.52 1.13
N SER A 99 19.07 0.79 1.88
CA SER A 99 20.48 0.52 1.57
C SER A 99 20.69 -0.56 0.50
N GLU A 100 19.70 -1.43 0.28
CA GLU A 100 19.80 -2.59 -0.61
C GLU A 100 19.21 -2.31 -2.00
N ILE A 101 18.27 -1.37 -2.10
CA ILE A 101 17.61 -1.04 -3.36
C ILE A 101 18.54 -0.28 -4.33
N HIS A 102 18.34 -0.51 -5.62
CA HIS A 102 19.05 0.21 -6.68
C HIS A 102 18.52 1.63 -6.88
N LYS A 103 17.19 1.80 -6.90
CA LYS A 103 16.54 3.08 -7.21
C LYS A 103 15.15 3.15 -6.58
N ALA A 104 14.73 4.30 -6.09
CA ALA A 104 13.36 4.55 -5.67
C ALA A 104 12.93 5.98 -6.01
N TYR A 105 11.75 6.12 -6.58
CA TYR A 105 11.15 7.42 -6.89
C TYR A 105 9.62 7.34 -6.94
N ARG A 106 8.97 8.48 -6.77
CA ARG A 106 7.53 8.60 -6.99
C ARG A 106 7.28 9.09 -8.41
N ASN A 107 6.51 8.31 -9.16
CA ASN A 107 5.97 8.75 -10.44
C ASN A 107 4.65 9.48 -10.19
N LYS A 108 4.42 10.62 -10.85
CA LYS A 108 3.14 11.36 -10.75
C LYS A 108 2.27 11.21 -12.02
N TYR A 109 2.81 10.66 -13.10
CA TYR A 109 2.11 10.51 -14.38
C TYR A 109 2.67 9.33 -15.18
N PRO A 110 1.85 8.44 -15.79
CA PRO A 110 0.39 8.49 -15.92
C PRO A 110 -0.39 8.01 -14.69
N THR A 111 0.27 7.32 -13.76
CA THR A 111 -0.29 6.90 -12.47
C THR A 111 0.58 7.40 -11.33
N ASP A 112 -0.04 7.77 -10.21
CA ASP A 112 0.65 8.20 -9.00
C ASP A 112 1.12 6.97 -8.21
N ALA A 113 2.36 6.56 -8.48
CA ALA A 113 2.90 5.30 -8.00
C ALA A 113 4.28 5.49 -7.36
N PHE A 114 4.50 4.80 -6.26
CA PHE A 114 5.80 4.67 -5.60
C PHE A 114 6.56 3.52 -6.27
N ILE A 115 7.61 3.86 -7.00
CA ILE A 115 8.39 2.91 -7.78
C ILE A 115 9.66 2.55 -7.01
N ILE A 116 9.87 1.26 -6.76
CA ILE A 116 11.05 0.72 -6.10
C ILE A 116 11.71 -0.30 -7.01
N TYR A 117 12.97 -0.07 -7.36
CA TYR A 117 13.83 -1.00 -8.06
C TYR A 117 14.74 -1.69 -7.04
N PRO A 118 14.45 -2.93 -6.61
CA PRO A 118 15.37 -3.69 -5.77
C PRO A 118 16.70 -3.95 -6.50
N ASP A 119 16.65 -4.15 -7.82
CA ASP A 119 17.81 -4.38 -8.67
C ASP A 119 17.65 -3.70 -10.04
N ARG A 120 18.56 -3.97 -10.99
CA ARG A 120 18.49 -3.44 -12.36
C ARG A 120 17.52 -4.19 -13.28
N LYS A 121 17.02 -5.35 -12.86
CA LYS A 121 16.19 -6.26 -13.66
C LYS A 121 14.71 -6.07 -13.39
N GLY A 122 14.34 -5.27 -12.38
CA GLY A 122 12.98 -5.21 -11.95
C GLY A 122 12.59 -4.07 -11.04
N TYR A 123 11.28 -3.83 -10.98
CA TYR A 123 10.67 -2.88 -10.06
C TYR A 123 9.38 -3.43 -9.47
N ILE A 124 8.92 -2.80 -8.41
CA ILE A 124 7.55 -2.83 -7.94
C ILE A 124 6.99 -1.41 -8.05
N GLY A 125 5.78 -1.30 -8.60
CA GLY A 125 4.98 -0.07 -8.52
C GLY A 125 3.90 -0.25 -7.47
N ILE A 126 3.93 0.57 -6.42
CA ILE A 126 2.91 0.61 -5.37
C ILE A 126 2.03 1.83 -5.63
N ASN A 127 0.79 1.60 -6.00
CA ASN A 127 -0.24 2.62 -6.07
C ASN A 127 -0.98 2.65 -4.73
N ALA A 128 -1.18 3.82 -4.16
CA ALA A 128 -1.91 4.00 -2.92
C ALA A 128 -2.78 5.25 -3.01
N TYR A 129 -4.02 5.12 -2.58
CA TYR A 129 -5.03 6.18 -2.60
C TYR A 129 -5.65 6.31 -1.21
N ASP A 130 -6.18 7.49 -0.94
CA ASP A 130 -6.92 7.83 0.27
C ASP A 130 -8.19 6.97 0.42
N TRP A 131 -8.85 6.69 -0.71
CA TRP A 131 -10.06 5.89 -0.79
C TRP A 131 -10.25 5.21 -2.15
N LEU A 132 -10.73 3.96 -2.13
CA LEU A 132 -11.13 3.22 -3.34
C LEU A 132 -12.52 2.61 -3.13
N GLU A 133 -13.46 2.94 -4.02
CA GLU A 133 -14.88 2.57 -3.87
C GLU A 133 -15.19 1.12 -4.30
N ASP A 134 -14.37 0.52 -5.17
CA ASP A 134 -14.63 -0.83 -5.69
C ASP A 134 -14.09 -1.92 -4.75
N GLU A 135 -14.93 -2.33 -3.80
CA GLU A 135 -14.63 -3.39 -2.83
C GLU A 135 -14.42 -4.78 -3.45
N SER A 136 -14.83 -4.99 -4.70
CA SER A 136 -14.58 -6.26 -5.41
C SER A 136 -13.13 -6.36 -5.86
N LEU A 137 -12.45 -5.22 -6.01
CA LEU A 137 -11.07 -5.11 -6.47
C LEU A 137 -10.10 -4.72 -5.36
N TYR A 138 -10.55 -3.89 -4.41
CA TYR A 138 -9.72 -3.27 -3.39
C TYR A 138 -10.23 -3.51 -1.98
N VAL A 139 -9.35 -3.36 -1.00
CA VAL A 139 -9.73 -3.38 0.41
C VAL A 139 -10.45 -2.07 0.74
N TYR A 140 -11.64 -2.17 1.34
CA TYR A 140 -12.37 -1.01 1.84
C TYR A 140 -11.67 -0.41 3.05
N VAL A 141 -10.87 0.64 2.82
CA VAL A 141 -10.13 1.33 3.88
C VAL A 141 -9.94 2.80 3.51
N SER A 142 -10.29 3.69 4.43
CA SER A 142 -9.93 5.11 4.35
C SER A 142 -8.56 5.29 4.97
N GLN A 143 -7.66 6.04 4.35
CA GLN A 143 -6.27 6.08 4.80
C GLN A 143 -5.55 7.37 4.40
N GLU A 144 -6.25 8.51 4.47
CA GLU A 144 -5.70 9.81 4.08
C GLU A 144 -4.44 10.19 4.89
N GLU A 145 -4.49 10.00 6.21
CA GLU A 145 -3.38 10.32 7.11
C GLU A 145 -2.19 9.39 6.87
N GLU A 146 -2.44 8.09 6.73
CA GLU A 146 -1.43 7.07 6.46
C GLU A 146 -0.78 7.28 5.08
N LEU A 147 -1.56 7.66 4.06
CA LEU A 147 -1.05 8.01 2.73
C LEU A 147 -0.13 9.23 2.76
N LYS A 148 -0.50 10.25 3.54
CA LYS A 148 0.33 11.44 3.71
C LYS A 148 1.64 11.11 4.44
N ALA A 149 1.58 10.33 5.52
CA ALA A 149 2.75 9.90 6.27
C ALA A 149 3.69 9.02 5.40
N PHE A 150 3.13 8.03 4.70
CA PHE A 150 3.89 7.19 3.78
C PHE A 150 4.53 8.00 2.65
N THR A 151 3.78 8.96 2.08
CA THR A 151 4.32 9.89 1.08
C THR A 151 5.53 10.67 1.61
N GLU A 152 5.42 11.22 2.81
CA GLU A 152 6.46 12.02 3.44
C GLU A 152 7.71 11.18 3.70
N PHE A 153 7.55 10.02 4.34
CA PHE A 153 8.61 9.05 4.54
C PHE A 153 9.29 8.66 3.21
N PHE A 154 8.49 8.29 2.20
CA PHE A 154 9.03 7.83 0.93
C PHE A 154 9.85 8.92 0.26
N MET A 155 9.37 10.16 0.25
CA MET A 155 10.02 11.25 -0.46
C MET A 155 11.25 11.80 0.27
N THR A 156 11.28 11.72 1.60
CA THR A 156 12.35 12.31 2.42
C THR A 156 13.45 11.32 2.78
N LYS A 157 13.09 10.06 3.06
CA LYS A 157 14.02 9.01 3.52
C LYS A 157 14.25 7.94 2.46
N PHE A 158 13.18 7.45 1.84
CA PHE A 158 13.28 6.26 1.00
C PHE A 158 13.68 6.52 -0.45
N LYS A 159 13.39 7.72 -0.98
CA LYS A 159 13.71 8.10 -2.34
C LYS A 159 15.23 8.09 -2.57
N THR A 160 15.66 7.59 -3.71
CA THR A 160 17.06 7.72 -4.14
C THR A 160 17.32 9.09 -4.73
N LYS A 161 18.53 9.63 -4.47
CA LYS A 161 18.98 10.89 -5.07
C LYS A 161 18.98 10.82 -6.59
#